data_AF-A0AA38YVN8-F1
#
_entry.id   AF-A0AA38YVN8-F1
#
_cell.length_a   1.000
_cell.length_b   1.000
_cell.length_c   1.000
_cell.angle_alpha   90.00
_cell.angle_beta   90.00
_cell.angle_gamma   90.00
#
_symmetry.space_group_name_H-M   'P 1'
#
loop_
_entity.id
_entity.type
_entity.pdbx_description
1 polymer ?
#
loop_
_entity_poly.entity_id
_entity_poly.type
_entity_poly.pdbx_seq_one_letter_code
_entity_poly.pdbx_strand_id
1 'polypeptide(L)'
;METLDATSSASNLQSPSSKTPQPPPSVIRLWRPAAQRNLRNQWSKLASYRQQWTSTASKGRSHATDLVNSYLSQRYMPAMELGVLSDMPNIRKKACMKLLKQQVLLHYVFAFVCMILNFLVSMLL
;
A
#
# COMPACT_ATOMS: atom_id res chain seq x y z
N MET A 1 -69.04 27.85 12.96
CA MET A 1 -69.39 27.93 14.39
C MET A 1 -69.58 26.49 14.84
N GLU A 2 -68.79 26.10 15.84
CA GLU A 2 -68.87 24.88 16.66
C GLU A 2 -68.43 23.52 16.10
N THR A 3 -67.36 23.04 16.76
CA THR A 3 -66.77 21.71 16.95
C THR A 3 -67.75 20.63 17.44
N LEU A 4 -67.43 19.34 17.19
CA LEU A 4 -67.06 18.33 18.22
C LEU A 4 -66.85 16.90 17.64
N ASP A 5 -65.65 16.38 17.87
CA ASP A 5 -65.18 15.03 18.24
C ASP A 5 -65.89 13.72 17.81
N ALA A 6 -65.09 12.81 17.24
CA ALA A 6 -65.11 11.39 17.60
C ALA A 6 -63.73 10.74 17.35
N THR A 7 -63.05 10.44 18.46
CA THR A 7 -61.83 9.64 18.57
C THR A 7 -62.12 8.15 18.28
N SER A 8 -61.33 7.50 17.43
CA SER A 8 -61.12 6.04 17.50
C SER A 8 -59.70 5.63 17.08
N SER A 9 -58.82 5.60 18.08
CA SER A 9 -57.76 4.60 18.32
C SER A 9 -57.01 4.01 17.12
N ALA A 10 -55.91 4.66 16.70
CA ALA A 10 -54.81 3.99 16.02
C ALA A 10 -53.80 3.52 17.08
N SER A 11 -53.69 2.20 17.24
CA SER A 11 -52.81 1.51 18.18
C SER A 11 -51.35 1.89 17.96
N ASN A 12 -50.76 2.55 18.97
CA ASN A 12 -49.36 2.90 19.06
C ASN A 12 -48.51 1.63 19.19
N LEU A 13 -47.84 1.21 18.11
CA LEU A 13 -46.85 0.13 18.14
C LEU A 13 -45.57 0.64 18.80
N GLN A 14 -45.54 0.61 20.13
CA GLN A 14 -44.35 0.90 20.91
C GLN A 14 -43.39 -0.30 20.84
N SER A 15 -42.34 -0.16 20.03
CA SER A 15 -41.17 -1.04 20.09
C SER A 15 -40.51 -0.91 21.47
N PRO A 16 -40.01 -2.00 22.09
CA PRO A 16 -39.34 -1.90 23.38
C PRO A 16 -38.05 -1.09 23.22
N SER A 17 -38.08 0.16 23.70
CA SER A 17 -36.91 1.01 23.82
C SER A 17 -35.98 0.40 24.86
N SER A 18 -34.98 -0.33 24.39
CA SER A 18 -33.80 -0.69 25.17
C SER A 18 -33.07 0.62 25.52
N LYS A 19 -33.36 1.15 26.71
CA LYS A 19 -32.71 2.35 27.26
C LYS A 19 -31.25 2.03 27.57
N THR A 20 -30.39 2.11 26.57
CA THR A 20 -28.95 2.24 26.81
C THR A 20 -28.75 3.59 27.52
N PRO A 21 -27.98 3.66 28.63
CA PRO A 21 -27.70 4.93 29.29
C PRO A 21 -27.06 5.88 28.28
N GLN A 22 -27.76 6.95 27.90
CA GLN A 22 -27.18 7.95 27.03
C GLN A 22 -26.09 8.69 27.82
N PRO A 23 -24.87 8.80 27.29
CA PRO A 23 -23.81 9.53 27.97
C PRO A 23 -24.24 11.00 28.14
N PRO A 24 -23.83 11.65 29.24
CA PRO A 24 -24.21 13.03 29.50
C PRO A 24 -23.77 13.94 28.33
N PRO A 25 -24.53 15.01 28.04
CA PRO A 25 -24.31 15.86 26.87
C PRO A 25 -22.90 16.48 26.83
N SER A 26 -22.26 16.66 27.99
CA SER A 26 -20.85 17.07 28.10
C SER A 26 -19.89 16.07 27.43
N VAL A 27 -20.08 14.77 27.65
CA VAL A 27 -19.27 13.69 27.03
C VAL A 27 -19.52 13.62 25.53
N ILE A 28 -20.79 13.73 25.10
CA ILE A 28 -21.15 13.74 23.66
C ILE A 28 -20.51 14.95 22.95
N ARG A 29 -20.51 16.12 23.59
CA ARG A 29 -19.95 17.35 23.03
C ARG A 29 -18.43 17.30 22.92
N LEU A 30 -17.75 16.64 23.86
CA LEU A 30 -16.29 16.43 23.85
C LEU A 30 -15.85 15.35 22.85
N TRP A 31 -16.68 14.32 22.63
CA TRP A 31 -16.36 13.22 21.74
C TRP A 31 -16.31 13.65 20.26
N ARG A 32 -17.16 14.60 19.85
CA ARG A 32 -17.20 15.09 18.47
C ARG A 32 -15.87 15.74 18.02
N PRO A 33 -15.29 16.72 18.74
CA PRO A 33 -13.98 17.27 18.40
C PRO A 33 -12.83 16.26 18.48
N ALA A 34 -12.90 15.31 19.42
CA ALA A 34 -11.88 14.27 19.55
C ALA A 34 -11.91 13.30 18.36
N ALA A 35 -13.10 12.82 17.97
CA ALA A 35 -13.29 11.94 16.82
C ALA A 35 -12.92 12.62 15.50
N GLN A 36 -13.28 13.89 15.31
CA GLN A 36 -12.93 14.64 14.11
C GLN A 36 -11.40 14.83 13.97
N ARG A 37 -10.70 15.11 15.08
CA ARG A 37 -9.23 15.18 15.07
C ARG A 37 -8.60 13.82 14.79
N ASN A 38 -9.12 12.75 15.39
CA ASN A 38 -8.64 11.39 15.13
C ASN A 38 -8.78 11.05 13.64
N LEU A 39 -9.94 11.33 13.05
CA LEU A 39 -10.19 11.13 11.63
C LEU A 39 -9.16 11.86 10.77
N ARG A 40 -8.94 13.17 11.00
CA ARG A 40 -7.92 13.97 10.28
C ARG A 40 -6.52 13.38 10.41
N ASN A 41 -6.14 12.91 11.60
CA ASN A 41 -4.83 12.30 11.86
C ASN A 41 -4.68 10.94 11.15
N GLN A 42 -5.75 10.14 11.09
CA GLN A 42 -5.72 8.88 10.35
C GLN A 42 -5.65 9.13 8.84
N TRP A 43 -6.38 10.13 8.33
CA TRP A 43 -6.29 10.53 6.92
C TRP A 43 -4.90 11.01 6.55
N SER A 44 -4.26 11.84 7.39
CA SER A 44 -2.89 12.31 7.11
C SER A 44 -1.88 11.16 7.12
N LYS A 45 -2.04 10.18 8.02
CA LYS A 45 -1.24 8.96 8.06
C LYS A 45 -1.48 8.04 6.86
N LEU A 46 -2.73 7.87 6.44
CA LEU A 46 -3.07 7.10 5.24
C LEU A 46 -2.50 7.76 3.98
N ALA A 47 -2.58 9.09 3.89
CA ALA A 47 -2.01 9.84 2.79
C ALA A 47 -0.48 9.66 2.70
N SER A 48 0.22 9.71 3.84
CA SER A 48 1.67 9.47 3.87
C SER A 48 2.01 8.04 3.46
N TYR A 49 1.27 7.04 3.93
CA TYR A 49 1.47 5.65 3.50
C TYR A 49 1.21 5.42 2.02
N ARG A 50 0.21 6.09 1.43
CA ARG A 50 -0.02 6.04 -0.02
C ARG A 50 1.18 6.58 -0.80
N GLN A 51 1.78 7.70 -0.36
CA GLN A 51 2.98 8.24 -0.99
C GLN A 51 4.21 7.33 -0.81
N GLN A 52 4.35 6.71 0.37
CA GLN A 52 5.40 5.72 0.60
C GLN A 52 5.22 4.48 -0.28
N TRP A 53 3.98 4.03 -0.47
CA TRP A 53 3.65 2.93 -1.38
C TRP A 53 4.03 3.26 -2.82
N THR A 54 3.63 4.43 -3.34
CA THR A 54 3.96 4.83 -4.71
C THR A 54 5.46 4.98 -4.92
N SER A 55 6.18 5.59 -3.97
CA SER A 55 7.64 5.69 -3.98
C SER A 55 8.31 4.32 -3.93
N THR A 56 7.84 3.41 -3.09
CA THR A 56 8.41 2.06 -2.99
C THR A 56 8.12 1.25 -4.25
N ALA A 57 6.92 1.39 -4.83
CA ALA A 57 6.55 0.76 -6.09
C ALA A 57 7.38 1.28 -7.27
N SER A 58 7.67 2.58 -7.34
CA SER A 58 8.54 3.13 -8.39
C SER A 58 9.99 2.64 -8.26
N LYS A 59 10.51 2.56 -7.02
CA LYS A 59 11.82 1.95 -6.75
C LYS A 59 11.84 0.47 -7.16
N GLY A 60 10.80 -0.29 -6.81
CA GLY A 60 10.66 -1.70 -7.21
C GLY A 60 10.70 -1.89 -8.73
N ARG A 61 9.95 -1.07 -9.49
CA ARG A 61 9.98 -1.09 -10.96
C ARG A 61 11.37 -0.73 -11.53
N SER A 62 12.04 0.25 -10.93
CA SER A 62 13.39 0.64 -11.32
C SER A 62 14.38 -0.52 -11.11
N HIS A 63 14.32 -1.18 -9.95
CA HIS A 63 15.14 -2.36 -9.66
C HIS A 63 14.85 -3.55 -10.59
N ALA A 64 13.59 -3.78 -10.97
CA ALA A 64 13.25 -4.80 -11.96
C ALA A 64 13.85 -4.45 -13.35
N THR A 65 13.83 -3.17 -13.71
CA THR A 65 14.45 -2.68 -14.96
C THR A 65 15.96 -2.84 -14.92
N ASP A 66 16.61 -2.50 -13.80
CA ASP A 66 18.05 -2.70 -13.60
C ASP A 66 18.43 -4.18 -13.70
N LEU A 67 17.60 -5.09 -13.19
CA LEU A 67 17.82 -6.54 -13.34
C LEU A 67 17.84 -6.93 -14.82
N VAL A 68 16.83 -6.53 -15.59
CA VAL A 68 16.75 -6.81 -17.03
C VAL A 68 17.94 -6.21 -17.76
N ASN A 69 18.29 -4.96 -17.45
CA ASN A 69 19.43 -4.27 -18.03
C ASN A 69 20.76 -4.97 -17.70
N SER A 70 20.93 -5.44 -16.46
CA SER A 70 22.14 -6.14 -16.03
C SER A 70 22.30 -7.48 -16.78
N TYR A 71 21.20 -8.21 -16.96
CA TYR A 71 21.17 -9.45 -17.74
C TYR A 71 21.50 -9.20 -19.22
N LEU A 72 20.88 -8.21 -19.86
CA LEU A 72 21.19 -7.85 -21.25
C LEU A 72 22.66 -7.43 -21.39
N SER A 73 23.14 -6.58 -20.48
CA SER A 73 24.53 -6.12 -20.48
C SER A 73 25.51 -7.29 -20.37
N GLN A 74 25.20 -8.28 -19.52
CA GLN A 74 26.02 -9.48 -19.41
C GLN A 74 26.00 -10.31 -20.70
N ARG A 75 24.81 -10.50 -21.30
CA ARG A 75 24.63 -11.28 -22.53
C ARG A 75 25.39 -10.69 -23.71
N TYR A 76 25.38 -9.36 -23.84
CA TYR A 76 26.04 -8.65 -24.94
C TYR A 76 27.48 -8.21 -24.61
N MET A 77 27.95 -8.42 -23.37
CA MET A 77 29.32 -8.08 -22.95
C MET A 77 30.43 -8.62 -23.88
N PRO A 78 30.33 -9.80 -24.51
CA PRO A 78 31.37 -10.26 -25.45
C PRO A 78 31.48 -9.42 -26.72
N ALA A 79 30.35 -8.90 -27.22
CA ALA A 79 30.27 -8.12 -28.46
C ALA A 79 30.36 -6.60 -28.23
N MET A 80 30.40 -6.15 -26.97
CA MET A 80 30.45 -4.74 -26.60
C MET A 80 31.83 -4.12 -26.92
N GLU A 81 31.85 -3.00 -27.64
CA GLU A 81 33.06 -2.19 -27.77
C GLU A 81 33.38 -1.50 -26.44
N LEU A 82 34.53 -1.84 -25.87
CA LEU A 82 35.00 -1.27 -24.60
C LEU A 82 35.92 -0.06 -24.82
N GLY A 83 36.22 0.30 -26.08
CA GLY A 83 37.19 1.34 -26.41
C GLY A 83 38.52 1.12 -25.70
N VAL A 84 39.07 2.16 -25.08
CA VAL A 84 40.34 2.15 -24.32
C VAL A 84 40.37 1.09 -23.20
N LEU A 85 39.22 0.63 -22.71
CA LEU A 85 39.19 -0.45 -21.70
C LEU A 85 39.46 -1.84 -22.29
N SER A 86 39.47 -2.03 -23.62
CA SER A 86 39.78 -3.33 -24.24
C SER A 86 41.14 -3.88 -23.85
N ASP A 87 42.09 -2.98 -23.60
CA ASP A 87 43.49 -3.30 -23.34
C ASP A 87 43.69 -3.85 -21.92
N MET A 88 42.71 -3.65 -21.03
CA MET A 88 42.76 -4.21 -19.68
C MET A 88 42.44 -5.72 -19.70
N PRO A 89 43.38 -6.58 -19.28
CA PRO A 89 43.13 -8.02 -19.22
C PRO A 89 42.03 -8.33 -18.21
N ASN A 90 41.18 -9.31 -18.55
CA ASN A 90 40.07 -9.78 -17.70
C ASN A 90 38.98 -8.75 -17.39
N ILE A 91 38.94 -7.58 -18.03
CA ILE A 91 37.93 -6.55 -17.77
C ILE A 91 36.51 -7.05 -17.99
N ARG A 92 36.28 -7.79 -19.10
CA ARG A 92 34.98 -8.39 -19.44
C ARG A 92 34.54 -9.39 -18.37
N LYS A 93 35.46 -10.24 -17.91
CA LYS A 93 35.19 -11.23 -16.85
C LYS A 93 34.81 -10.55 -15.54
N LYS A 94 35.54 -9.51 -15.13
CA LYS A 94 35.21 -8.71 -13.93
C LYS A 94 33.87 -7.99 -14.06
N ALA A 95 33.58 -7.40 -15.22
CA ALA A 95 32.31 -6.75 -15.49
C ALA A 95 31.14 -7.74 -15.40
N CYS A 96 31.25 -8.91 -16.04
CA CYS A 96 30.26 -9.99 -15.93
C CYS A 96 30.06 -10.45 -14.48
N MET A 97 31.13 -10.59 -13.68
CA MET A 97 31.01 -10.95 -12.26
C MET A 97 30.27 -9.89 -11.45
N LYS A 98 30.49 -8.59 -11.72
CA LYS A 98 29.76 -7.50 -11.07
C LYS A 98 28.27 -7.54 -11.41
N LEU A 99 27.94 -7.78 -12.68
CA LEU A 99 26.55 -7.90 -13.14
C LEU A 99 25.85 -9.12 -12.53
N LEU A 100 26.52 -10.28 -12.48
CA LEU A 100 25.99 -11.48 -11.82
C LEU A 100 25.68 -11.24 -10.35
N LYS A 101 26.58 -10.57 -9.63
CA LYS A 101 26.36 -10.25 -8.21
C LYS A 101 25.11 -9.39 -8.01
N GLN A 102 24.87 -8.43 -8.91
CA GLN A 102 23.66 -7.59 -8.88
C GLN A 102 22.40 -8.42 -9.16
N GLN A 103 22.45 -9.34 -10.12
CA GLN A 103 21.32 -10.19 -10.50
C GLN A 103 20.90 -11.15 -9.37
N VAL A 104 21.85 -11.80 -8.70
CA VAL A 104 21.57 -12.79 -7.64
C VAL A 104 20.79 -12.14 -6.48
N LEU A 105 21.25 -10.98 -6.01
CA LEU A 105 20.58 -10.25 -4.92
C LEU A 105 19.14 -9.90 -5.29
N LEU A 106 18.93 -9.37 -6.50
CA LEU A 106 17.63 -8.95 -6.98
C LEU A 106 16.69 -10.13 -7.24
N HIS A 107 17.21 -11.29 -7.66
CA HIS A 107 16.43 -12.50 -7.88
C HIS A 107 15.80 -13.03 -6.57
N TYR A 108 16.56 -13.04 -5.46
CA TYR A 108 16.02 -13.41 -4.15
C TYR A 108 14.94 -12.45 -3.67
N VAL A 109 15.14 -11.15 -3.86
CA VAL A 109 14.17 -10.13 -3.46
C VAL A 109 12.88 -10.25 -4.30
N PHE A 110 12.99 -10.46 -5.61
CA PHE A 110 11.83 -10.63 -6.49
C PHE A 110 11.02 -11.88 -6.12
N ALA A 111 11.70 -13.02 -5.88
CA ALA A 111 11.04 -14.25 -5.45
C ALA A 111 10.32 -14.07 -4.10
N PHE A 112 10.94 -13.39 -3.14
CA PHE A 112 10.33 -13.10 -1.84
C PHE A 112 9.12 -12.16 -1.97
N VAL A 113 9.22 -11.10 -2.77
CA VAL A 113 8.09 -10.19 -3.03
C VAL A 113 6.95 -10.90 -3.73
N CYS A 114 7.22 -11.72 -4.76
CA CYS A 114 6.18 -12.52 -5.42
C CYS A 114 5.53 -13.49 -4.44
N MET A 115 6.29 -14.16 -3.57
CA MET A 115 5.73 -15.05 -2.55
C MET A 115 4.81 -14.30 -1.58
N ILE A 116 5.23 -13.12 -1.11
CA ILE A 116 4.41 -12.27 -0.23
C ILE A 116 3.16 -11.75 -0.94
N LEU A 117 3.27 -11.30 -2.19
CA LEU A 117 2.11 -10.85 -2.96
C LEU A 117 1.11 -11.99 -3.18
N ASN A 118 1.59 -13.17 -3.56
CA ASN A 118 0.73 -14.35 -3.75
C ASN A 118 0.05 -14.74 -2.43
N PHE A 119 0.79 -14.74 -1.31
CA PHE A 119 0.23 -15.02 0.01
C PHE A 119 -0.85 -13.98 0.42
N LEU A 120 -0.59 -12.69 0.22
CA LEU A 120 -1.55 -11.62 0.49
C LEU A 120 -2.80 -11.73 -0.39
N VAL A 121 -2.64 -12.05 -1.68
CA VAL A 121 -3.76 -12.25 -2.61
C VAL A 121 -4.58 -13.47 -2.20
N SER A 122 -3.95 -14.58 -1.81
CA SER A 122 -4.64 -15.78 -1.30
C SER A 122 -5.32 -15.59 0.07
N MET A 123 -4.91 -14.61 0.88
CA MET A 123 -5.63 -14.26 2.11
C MET A 123 -6.80 -13.31 1.88
N LEU A 124 -6.86 -12.63 0.73
CA LEU A 124 -7.90 -11.65 0.39
C LEU A 124 -9.04 -12.23 -0.46
N LEU A 125 -8.79 -13.37 -1.13
CA LEU A 125 -9.75 -14.16 -1.93
C LEU A 125 -10.27 -15.34 -1.12
#